data_AF-A0A2K9NRQ5-F1
#
_entry.id   AF-A0A2K9NRQ5-F1
#
_cell.length_a   1.000
_cell.length_b   1.000
_cell.length_c   1.000
_cell.angle_alpha   90.00
_cell.angle_beta   90.00
_cell.angle_gamma   90.00
#
_symmetry.space_group_name_H-M   'P 1'
#
loop_
_entity.id
_entity.type
_entity.pdbx_description
1 polymer ?
#
loop_
_entity_poly.entity_id
_entity_poly.type
_entity_poly.pdbx_seq_one_letter_code
_entity_poly.pdbx_strand_id
1 'polypeptide(L)'
;MTAAYLDKHPGLTLNALAQRSGVPATTMRRLMQEEQRSELAPHTVLALTSYLLKERKISKILKLVEGPIADLLNKCFDQFIFDEKSSTHEMSADLNTVFQDKFCYLIYKMAANKNGTSIDDVKNAFGLVGLRKLIDLIDKNWILKNDKDERLHAREKNFSVDLALAHELSHALVDLYKPCDVKSGLNLFYSLSEGMSEEGIKKIKEIEKDAVKKIYDVMNTESLQGDLPYFALIVSDVMGPTPLNEANTGVLQ
;
A
#
# COMPACT_ATOMS: atom_id res chain seq x y z
N MET A 1 -25.52 2.54 4.95
CA MET A 1 -24.53 3.26 5.80
C MET A 1 -24.34 4.70 5.35
N THR A 2 -24.02 4.95 4.06
CA THR A 2 -23.82 6.30 3.49
C THR A 2 -25.09 7.16 3.46
N ALA A 3 -26.24 6.63 3.06
CA ALA A 3 -27.52 7.35 3.09
C ALA A 3 -27.89 7.80 4.51
N ALA A 4 -27.89 6.87 5.46
CA ALA A 4 -28.14 7.15 6.88
C ALA A 4 -27.14 8.14 7.51
N TYR A 5 -25.92 8.26 6.98
CA TYR A 5 -24.95 9.25 7.43
C TYR A 5 -25.25 10.65 6.88
N LEU A 6 -25.66 10.76 5.61
CA LEU A 6 -26.07 12.03 5.00
C LEU A 6 -27.36 12.56 5.64
N ASP A 7 -28.30 11.69 6.01
CA ASP A 7 -29.51 12.07 6.73
C ASP A 7 -29.21 12.68 8.11
N LYS A 8 -28.14 12.21 8.77
CA LYS A 8 -27.64 12.76 10.05
C LYS A 8 -26.79 14.03 9.87
N HIS A 9 -26.37 14.34 8.65
CA HIS A 9 -25.51 15.49 8.33
C HIS A 9 -26.06 16.27 7.13
N PRO A 10 -27.19 16.98 7.29
CA PRO A 10 -27.90 17.63 6.18
C PRO A 10 -27.11 18.74 5.47
N GLY A 11 -26.04 19.26 6.09
CA GLY A 11 -25.12 20.22 5.46
C GLY A 11 -24.03 19.58 4.58
N LEU A 12 -23.93 18.25 4.53
CA LEU A 12 -22.96 17.53 3.72
C LEU A 12 -23.60 17.05 2.43
N THR A 13 -23.14 17.56 1.29
CA THR A 13 -23.60 17.08 -0.02
C THR A 13 -22.89 15.77 -0.40
N LEU A 14 -23.50 14.98 -1.27
CA LEU A 14 -22.88 13.76 -1.80
C LEU A 14 -21.52 14.03 -2.47
N ASN A 15 -21.40 15.13 -3.21
CA ASN A 15 -20.14 15.52 -3.85
C ASN A 15 -19.09 15.91 -2.81
N ALA A 16 -19.48 16.61 -1.74
CA ALA A 16 -18.57 16.92 -0.64
C ALA A 16 -18.13 15.67 0.11
N LEU A 17 -19.02 14.69 0.31
CA LEU A 17 -18.68 13.40 0.88
C LEU A 17 -17.68 12.63 0.00
N ALA A 18 -17.96 12.54 -1.31
CA ALA A 18 -17.09 11.90 -2.30
C ALA A 18 -15.68 12.50 -2.30
N GLN A 19 -15.59 13.83 -2.37
CA GLN A 19 -14.30 14.53 -2.37
C GLN A 19 -13.51 14.27 -1.08
N ARG A 20 -14.17 14.25 0.08
CA ARG A 20 -13.50 14.13 1.38
C ARG A 20 -13.17 12.69 1.77
N SER A 21 -13.93 11.71 1.29
CA SER A 21 -13.63 10.29 1.49
C SER A 21 -12.63 9.74 0.47
N GLY A 22 -12.30 10.51 -0.57
CA GLY A 22 -11.45 10.05 -1.67
C GLY A 22 -12.12 9.02 -2.58
N VAL A 23 -13.45 8.87 -2.48
CA VAL A 23 -14.22 7.93 -3.31
C VAL A 23 -14.89 8.68 -4.47
N PRO A 24 -14.79 8.18 -5.72
CA PRO A 24 -15.42 8.83 -6.86
C PRO A 24 -16.92 9.11 -6.66
N ALA A 25 -17.36 10.30 -7.05
CA ALA A 25 -18.76 10.71 -6.88
C ALA A 25 -19.75 9.81 -7.63
N THR A 26 -19.31 9.18 -8.74
CA THR A 26 -20.07 8.19 -9.49
C THR A 26 -20.31 6.91 -8.67
N THR A 27 -19.28 6.40 -7.99
CA THR A 27 -19.40 5.27 -7.06
C THR A 27 -20.33 5.60 -5.90
N MET A 28 -20.21 6.82 -5.35
CA MET A 28 -21.08 7.30 -4.27
C MET A 28 -22.55 7.40 -4.67
N ARG A 29 -22.85 7.84 -5.90
CA ARG A 29 -24.23 7.87 -6.44
C ARG A 29 -24.81 6.47 -6.60
N ARG A 30 -24.03 5.55 -7.17
CA ARG A 30 -24.44 4.14 -7.33
C ARG A 30 -24.75 3.49 -5.97
N LEU A 31 -23.95 3.79 -4.95
CA LEU A 31 -24.19 3.35 -3.58
C LEU A 31 -25.49 3.88 -2.98
N MET A 32 -25.83 5.15 -3.24
CA MET A 32 -27.06 5.76 -2.73
C MET A 32 -28.33 5.24 -3.44
N GLN A 33 -28.21 4.87 -4.71
CA GLN A 33 -29.34 4.43 -5.52
C GLN A 33 -29.59 2.92 -5.42
N GLU A 34 -28.77 2.19 -4.64
CA GLU A 34 -28.80 0.72 -4.54
C GLU A 34 -28.66 -0.01 -5.90
N GLU A 35 -28.26 0.71 -6.96
CA GLU A 35 -28.07 0.19 -8.33
C GLU A 35 -26.76 -0.60 -8.50
N GLN A 36 -26.14 -0.98 -7.40
CA GLN A 36 -24.80 -1.53 -7.42
C GLN A 36 -24.83 -3.04 -7.72
N ARG A 37 -24.69 -3.37 -9.00
CA ARG A 37 -24.66 -4.76 -9.50
C ARG A 37 -23.39 -5.54 -9.17
N SER A 38 -22.34 -4.87 -8.69
CA SER A 38 -21.01 -5.46 -8.45
C SER A 38 -20.56 -5.20 -7.02
N GLU A 39 -19.79 -6.12 -6.43
CA GLU A 39 -19.18 -5.93 -5.12
C GLU A 39 -18.33 -4.65 -5.09
N LEU A 40 -18.30 -4.00 -3.93
CA LEU A 40 -17.46 -2.83 -3.71
C LEU A 40 -16.01 -3.28 -3.54
N ALA A 41 -15.10 -2.58 -4.21
CA ALA A 41 -13.69 -2.82 -3.99
C ALA A 41 -13.31 -2.54 -2.51
N PRO A 42 -12.56 -3.43 -1.83
CA PRO A 42 -12.25 -3.30 -0.40
C PRO A 42 -11.58 -1.97 -0.01
N HIS A 43 -10.77 -1.38 -0.88
CA HIS A 43 -10.17 -0.05 -0.64
C HIS A 43 -11.22 1.07 -0.60
N THR A 44 -12.28 0.96 -1.40
CA THR A 44 -13.40 1.93 -1.39
C THR A 44 -14.18 1.79 -0.08
N VAL A 45 -14.41 0.55 0.37
CA VAL A 45 -15.04 0.28 1.67
C VAL A 45 -14.17 0.84 2.80
N LEU A 46 -12.86 0.60 2.77
CA LEU A 46 -11.92 1.11 3.76
C LEU A 46 -11.90 2.65 3.79
N ALA A 47 -11.83 3.31 2.63
CA ALA A 47 -11.81 4.76 2.53
C ALA A 47 -13.09 5.42 3.06
N LEU A 48 -14.26 4.84 2.75
CA LEU A 48 -15.52 5.30 3.33
C LEU A 48 -15.56 5.09 4.83
N THR A 49 -15.17 3.90 5.29
CA THR A 49 -15.19 3.56 6.72
C THR A 49 -14.25 4.47 7.50
N SER A 50 -13.06 4.73 6.96
CA SER A 50 -12.08 5.66 7.53
C SER A 50 -12.66 7.07 7.69
N TYR A 51 -13.32 7.58 6.65
CA TYR A 51 -13.95 8.90 6.69
C TYR A 51 -15.12 8.97 7.68
N LEU A 52 -16.00 7.97 7.66
CA LEU A 52 -17.20 7.92 8.49
C LEU A 52 -16.85 7.79 9.99
N LEU A 53 -15.85 6.98 10.32
CA LEU A 53 -15.35 6.79 11.68
C LEU A 53 -14.36 7.87 12.13
N LYS A 54 -13.90 8.73 11.21
CA LYS A 54 -12.83 9.72 11.43
C LYS A 54 -11.55 9.09 11.98
N GLU A 55 -11.21 7.89 11.49
CA GLU A 55 -10.01 7.16 11.89
C GLU A 55 -9.24 6.76 10.62
N ARG A 56 -7.93 6.94 10.62
CA ARG A 56 -7.06 6.66 9.46
C ARG A 56 -6.20 5.41 9.65
N LYS A 57 -6.03 4.97 10.90
CA LYS A 57 -5.27 3.77 11.24
C LYS A 57 -6.09 2.54 10.94
N ILE A 58 -5.63 1.75 9.97
CA ILE A 58 -6.32 0.53 9.51
C ILE A 58 -6.62 -0.41 10.68
N SER A 59 -5.65 -0.64 11.57
CA SER A 59 -5.82 -1.52 12.75
C SER A 59 -6.92 -1.09 13.70
N LYS A 60 -7.14 0.21 13.86
CA LYS A 60 -8.26 0.72 14.67
C LYS A 60 -9.57 0.63 13.93
N ILE A 61 -9.59 0.92 12.62
CA ILE A 61 -10.79 0.77 11.79
C ILE A 61 -11.30 -0.67 11.89
N LEU A 62 -10.44 -1.67 11.70
CA LEU A 62 -10.83 -3.09 11.75
C LEU A 62 -11.44 -3.52 13.09
N LYS A 63 -11.08 -2.86 14.20
CA LYS A 63 -11.65 -3.11 15.54
C LYS A 63 -12.98 -2.38 15.77
N LEU A 64 -13.26 -1.32 15.02
CA LEU A 64 -14.45 -0.47 15.18
C LEU A 64 -15.60 -0.88 14.25
N VAL A 65 -15.31 -1.59 13.16
CA VAL A 65 -16.34 -2.16 12.28
C VAL A 65 -16.73 -3.55 12.72
N GLU A 66 -18.01 -3.87 12.56
CA GLU A 66 -18.59 -5.19 12.81
C GLU A 66 -19.36 -5.69 11.58
N GLY A 67 -19.64 -6.99 11.54
CA GLY A 67 -20.45 -7.63 10.50
C GLY A 67 -19.74 -7.75 9.14
N PRO A 68 -20.50 -7.76 8.03
CA PRO A 68 -19.96 -8.06 6.70
C PRO A 68 -18.84 -7.12 6.23
N ILE A 69 -18.84 -5.87 6.69
CA ILE A 69 -17.77 -4.91 6.40
C ILE A 69 -16.48 -5.31 7.13
N ALA A 70 -16.58 -5.73 8.38
CA ALA A 70 -15.43 -6.21 9.14
C ALA A 70 -14.86 -7.47 8.50
N ASP A 71 -15.70 -8.42 8.07
CA ASP A 71 -15.26 -9.65 7.41
C ASP A 71 -14.47 -9.36 6.12
N LEU A 72 -15.00 -8.46 5.28
CA LEU A 72 -14.34 -8.04 4.05
C LEU A 72 -13.01 -7.34 4.33
N LEU A 73 -13.00 -6.38 5.27
CA LEU A 73 -11.81 -5.59 5.55
C LEU A 73 -10.73 -6.43 6.26
N ASN A 74 -11.09 -7.32 7.18
CA ASN A 74 -10.13 -8.24 7.81
C ASN A 74 -9.55 -9.20 6.76
N LYS A 75 -10.38 -9.79 5.89
CA LYS A 75 -9.89 -10.69 4.84
C LYS A 75 -8.86 -10.03 3.91
N CYS A 76 -9.04 -8.75 3.59
CA CYS A 76 -8.20 -8.04 2.63
C CYS A 76 -7.03 -7.26 3.25
N PHE A 77 -7.14 -6.81 4.50
CA PHE A 77 -6.17 -5.90 5.09
C PHE A 77 -5.45 -6.40 6.36
N ASP A 78 -5.83 -7.56 6.90
CA ASP A 78 -5.18 -8.15 8.08
C ASP A 78 -3.69 -8.43 7.85
N GLN A 79 -3.32 -8.77 6.61
CA GLN A 79 -1.92 -9.00 6.22
C GLN A 79 -1.00 -7.78 6.35
N PHE A 80 -1.55 -6.58 6.50
CA PHE A 80 -0.78 -5.35 6.70
C PHE A 80 -0.63 -4.97 8.19
N ILE A 81 -1.18 -5.77 9.10
CA ILE A 81 -1.12 -5.55 10.55
C ILE A 81 -0.21 -6.60 11.18
N PHE A 82 1.09 -6.34 11.17
CA PHE A 82 2.08 -7.24 11.77
C PHE A 82 2.15 -7.13 13.30
N ASP A 83 1.80 -5.97 13.85
CA ASP A 83 1.74 -5.72 15.29
C ASP A 83 0.60 -4.71 15.61
N GLU A 84 -0.34 -5.15 16.45
CA GLU A 84 -1.50 -4.36 16.87
C GLU A 84 -1.14 -3.10 17.68
N LYS A 85 0.05 -3.07 18.30
CA LYS A 85 0.50 -1.94 19.13
C LYS A 85 1.31 -0.91 18.34
N SER A 86 1.87 -1.29 17.20
CA SER A 86 2.79 -0.45 16.41
C SER A 86 2.40 -0.24 14.95
N SER A 87 1.29 -0.82 14.46
CA SER A 87 0.86 -0.55 13.08
C SER A 87 0.37 0.90 12.91
N THR A 88 1.26 1.74 12.39
CA THR A 88 0.96 3.13 11.99
C THR A 88 0.60 3.23 10.51
N HIS A 89 0.02 2.18 9.93
CA HIS A 89 -0.36 2.20 8.51
C HIS A 89 -1.52 3.19 8.34
N GLU A 90 -1.24 4.27 7.63
CA GLU A 90 -2.21 5.32 7.30
C GLU A 90 -2.54 5.30 5.81
N MET A 91 -3.83 5.46 5.50
CA MET A 91 -4.29 5.60 4.14
C MET A 91 -4.17 7.07 3.70
N SER A 92 -3.36 7.32 2.67
CA SER A 92 -3.19 8.65 2.10
C SER A 92 -3.56 8.65 0.61
N ALA A 93 -4.74 9.17 0.29
CA ALA A 93 -5.19 9.35 -1.10
C ALA A 93 -4.23 10.27 -1.90
N ASP A 94 -3.56 11.19 -1.20
CA ASP A 94 -2.59 12.09 -1.82
C ASP A 94 -1.33 11.32 -2.27
N LEU A 95 -0.88 10.32 -1.49
CA LEU A 95 0.25 9.47 -1.87
C LEU A 95 -0.04 8.64 -3.12
N ASN A 96 -1.27 8.11 -3.28
CA ASN A 96 -1.63 7.40 -4.51
C ASN A 96 -1.48 8.30 -5.75
N THR A 97 -1.86 9.56 -5.65
CA THR A 97 -1.69 10.53 -6.75
C THR A 97 -0.21 10.82 -7.02
N VAL A 98 0.59 11.00 -5.97
CA VAL A 98 2.04 11.25 -6.09
C VAL A 98 2.76 10.06 -6.73
N PHE A 99 2.37 8.84 -6.38
CA PHE A 99 3.02 7.60 -6.79
C PHE A 99 2.58 7.07 -8.16
N GLN A 100 1.64 7.73 -8.84
CA GLN A 100 1.45 7.53 -10.29
C GLN A 100 2.76 7.76 -11.07
N ASP A 101 3.64 8.60 -10.54
CA ASP A 101 5.03 8.67 -11.02
C ASP A 101 5.89 7.63 -10.29
N LYS A 102 6.37 6.63 -11.03
CA LYS A 102 7.20 5.55 -10.49
C LYS A 102 8.49 6.05 -9.83
N PHE A 103 9.10 7.14 -10.32
CA PHE A 103 10.31 7.68 -9.68
C PHE A 103 9.98 8.30 -8.33
N CYS A 104 8.83 8.98 -8.21
CA CYS A 104 8.37 9.49 -6.92
C CYS A 104 8.20 8.35 -5.92
N TYR A 105 7.59 7.23 -6.34
CA TYR A 105 7.44 6.05 -5.49
C TYR A 105 8.79 5.46 -5.05
N LEU A 106 9.71 5.24 -5.98
CA LEU A 106 11.01 4.60 -5.69
C LEU A 106 11.87 5.48 -4.78
N ILE A 107 11.93 6.79 -5.04
CA ILE A 107 12.65 7.75 -4.19
C ILE A 107 12.02 7.80 -2.80
N TYR A 108 10.69 7.82 -2.72
CA TYR A 108 9.98 7.80 -1.44
C TYR A 108 10.26 6.50 -0.67
N LYS A 109 10.27 5.33 -1.33
CA LYS A 109 10.70 4.03 -0.77
C LYS A 109 12.11 4.11 -0.20
N MET A 110 13.06 4.72 -0.92
CA MET A 110 14.43 4.91 -0.44
C MET A 110 14.47 5.83 0.79
N ALA A 111 13.65 6.89 0.86
CA ALA A 111 13.60 7.79 2.01
C ALA A 111 12.78 7.22 3.20
N ALA A 112 11.86 6.30 2.95
CA ALA A 112 10.96 5.67 3.91
C ALA A 112 11.60 4.51 4.69
N ASN A 113 12.87 4.67 5.08
CA ASN A 113 13.58 3.71 5.92
C ASN A 113 14.13 4.39 7.19
N LYS A 114 14.74 3.62 8.09
CA LYS A 114 15.24 4.13 9.38
C LYS A 114 16.41 5.10 9.22
N ASN A 115 17.31 4.84 8.27
CA ASN A 115 18.52 5.61 7.97
C ASN A 115 18.32 6.69 6.89
N GLY A 116 17.15 6.71 6.25
CA GLY A 116 16.83 7.67 5.19
C GLY A 116 17.64 7.42 3.91
N THR A 117 17.77 8.46 3.10
CA THR A 117 18.57 8.46 1.86
C THR A 117 19.30 9.79 1.70
N SER A 118 20.18 9.91 0.70
CA SER A 118 20.87 11.15 0.35
C SER A 118 20.57 11.59 -1.09
N ILE A 119 20.90 12.84 -1.39
CA ILE A 119 20.83 13.38 -2.77
C ILE A 119 21.71 12.54 -3.71
N ASP A 120 22.90 12.14 -3.24
CA ASP A 120 23.82 11.35 -4.04
C ASP A 120 23.29 9.94 -4.30
N ASP A 121 22.65 9.28 -3.32
CA ASP A 121 22.02 7.98 -3.53
C ASP A 121 20.95 8.05 -4.62
N VAL A 122 20.08 9.06 -4.56
CA VAL A 122 19.02 9.27 -5.56
C VAL A 122 19.62 9.58 -6.94
N LYS A 123 20.66 10.42 -7.00
CA LYS A 123 21.37 10.73 -8.25
C LYS A 123 22.02 9.50 -8.85
N ASN A 124 22.67 8.68 -8.02
CA ASN A 124 23.35 7.46 -8.47
C ASN A 124 22.34 6.41 -8.96
N ALA A 125 21.17 6.32 -8.32
CA ALA A 125 20.13 5.37 -8.71
C ALA A 125 19.35 5.80 -9.96
N PHE A 126 19.01 7.09 -10.08
CA PHE A 126 18.00 7.56 -11.04
C PHE A 126 18.44 8.77 -11.90
N GLY A 127 19.68 9.22 -11.74
CA GLY A 127 20.25 10.33 -12.49
C GLY A 127 19.53 11.67 -12.25
N LEU A 128 19.62 12.55 -13.26
CA LEU A 128 19.04 13.89 -13.20
C LEU A 128 17.50 13.88 -13.15
N VAL A 129 16.86 12.84 -13.71
CA VAL A 129 15.40 12.68 -13.65
C VAL A 129 14.97 12.44 -12.21
N GLY A 130 15.65 11.54 -11.50
CA GLY A 130 15.37 11.30 -10.08
C GLY A 130 15.61 12.53 -9.22
N LEU A 131 16.68 13.29 -9.47
CA LEU A 131 16.95 14.52 -8.72
C LEU A 131 15.83 15.56 -8.86
N ARG A 132 15.30 15.75 -10.07
CA ARG A 132 14.15 16.64 -10.28
C ARG A 132 12.93 16.19 -9.47
N LYS A 133 12.64 14.89 -9.48
CA LYS A 133 11.53 14.31 -8.72
C LYS A 133 11.73 14.41 -7.22
N LEU A 134 12.96 14.26 -6.75
CA LEU A 134 13.30 14.47 -5.35
C LEU A 134 13.03 15.92 -4.92
N ILE A 135 13.44 16.90 -5.73
CA ILE A 135 13.15 18.31 -5.46
C ILE A 135 11.64 18.53 -5.40
N ASP A 136 10.87 18.00 -6.37
CA ASP A 136 9.40 18.10 -6.35
C ASP A 136 8.79 17.50 -5.07
N LEU A 137 9.35 16.39 -4.54
CA LEU A 137 8.91 15.75 -3.29
C LEU A 137 9.27 16.57 -2.04
N ILE A 138 10.43 17.22 -2.04
CA ILE A 138 10.85 18.12 -0.96
C ILE A 138 9.96 19.37 -0.93
N ASP A 139 9.76 20.01 -2.08
CA ASP A 139 8.92 21.22 -2.22
C ASP A 139 7.47 20.98 -1.76
N LYS A 140 6.97 19.75 -1.96
CA LYS A 140 5.64 19.31 -1.52
C LYS A 140 5.59 18.77 -0.08
N ASN A 141 6.70 18.82 0.66
CA ASN A 141 6.82 18.31 2.03
C ASN A 141 6.47 16.80 2.16
N TRP A 142 6.79 16.01 1.14
CA TRP A 142 6.71 14.54 1.20
C TRP A 142 8.02 13.92 1.66
N ILE A 143 9.14 14.59 1.37
CA ILE A 143 10.47 14.25 1.88
C ILE A 143 10.99 15.45 2.68
N LEU A 144 11.53 15.16 3.85
CA LEU A 144 12.06 16.14 4.78
C LEU A 144 13.55 15.91 4.95
N LYS A 145 14.33 17.01 5.00
CA LYS A 145 15.74 16.96 5.37
C LYS A 145 15.84 16.94 6.89
N ASN A 146 16.63 16.02 7.44
CA ASN A 146 16.99 16.01 8.84
C ASN A 146 18.16 16.97 9.08
N ASP A 147 17.96 17.93 9.97
CA ASP A 147 18.93 18.99 10.25
C ASP A 147 20.22 18.48 10.90
N LYS A 148 20.23 17.26 11.44
CA LYS A 148 21.37 16.71 12.20
C LYS A 148 22.38 15.95 11.36
N ASP A 149 21.92 15.22 10.35
CA ASP A 149 22.74 14.28 9.56
C ASP A 149 22.61 14.52 8.04
N GLU A 150 21.91 15.58 7.65
CA GLU A 150 21.59 15.94 6.26
C GLU A 150 20.83 14.87 5.47
N ARG A 151 20.34 13.82 6.13
CA ARG A 151 19.64 12.74 5.47
C ARG A 151 18.19 13.10 5.17
N LEU A 152 17.69 12.51 4.10
CA LEU A 152 16.36 12.71 3.58
C LEU A 152 15.45 11.59 4.05
N HIS A 153 14.37 11.94 4.71
CA HIS A 153 13.39 11.00 5.21
C HIS A 153 12.01 11.28 4.62
N ALA A 154 11.31 10.21 4.27
CA ALA A 154 9.89 10.30 3.97
C ALA A 154 9.12 10.83 5.18
N ARG A 155 8.16 11.72 4.95
CA ARG A 155 7.28 12.25 6.00
C ARG A 155 6.55 11.12 6.73
N GLU A 156 6.09 10.13 5.98
CA GLU A 156 5.38 8.95 6.49
C GLU A 156 6.12 7.69 6.02
N LYS A 157 6.73 6.95 6.96
CA LYS A 157 7.53 5.75 6.64
C LYS A 157 6.68 4.49 6.41
N ASN A 158 5.52 4.42 7.05
CA ASN A 158 4.60 3.28 6.99
C ASN A 158 3.38 3.65 6.14
N PHE A 159 3.56 3.64 4.82
CA PHE A 159 2.52 3.99 3.86
C PHE A 159 2.02 2.76 3.10
N SER A 160 0.79 2.85 2.60
CA SER A 160 0.22 1.89 1.66
C SER A 160 -0.30 2.60 0.43
N VAL A 161 -0.42 1.86 -0.67
CA VAL A 161 -1.04 2.31 -1.91
C VAL A 161 -2.27 1.46 -2.22
N ASP A 162 -3.15 1.97 -3.07
CA ASP A 162 -4.19 1.09 -3.63
C ASP A 162 -3.56 0.01 -4.52
N LEU A 163 -4.31 -1.05 -4.77
CA LEU A 163 -3.76 -2.27 -5.38
C LEU A 163 -3.58 -2.17 -6.88
N ALA A 164 -4.40 -1.36 -7.56
CA ALA A 164 -4.19 -1.09 -8.97
C ALA A 164 -2.83 -0.40 -9.15
N LEU A 165 -2.54 0.60 -8.32
CA LEU A 165 -1.26 1.26 -8.28
C LEU A 165 -0.14 0.33 -7.78
N ALA A 166 -0.38 -0.51 -6.76
CA ALA A 166 0.60 -1.48 -6.26
C ALA A 166 1.06 -2.43 -7.37
N HIS A 167 0.13 -2.90 -8.20
CA HIS A 167 0.42 -3.74 -9.36
C HIS A 167 1.33 -3.00 -10.36
N GLU A 168 0.98 -1.77 -10.74
CA GLU A 168 1.82 -0.95 -11.63
C GLU A 168 3.23 -0.71 -11.05
N LEU A 169 3.31 -0.41 -9.76
CA LEU A 169 4.57 -0.13 -9.06
C LEU A 169 5.43 -1.38 -8.84
N SER A 170 4.83 -2.57 -8.80
CA SER A 170 5.56 -3.84 -8.66
C SER A 170 6.54 -4.05 -9.82
N HIS A 171 6.15 -3.69 -11.04
CA HIS A 171 7.04 -3.71 -12.21
C HIS A 171 8.26 -2.80 -12.00
N ALA A 172 8.05 -1.60 -11.44
CA ALA A 172 9.15 -0.67 -11.19
C ALA A 172 10.16 -1.21 -10.15
N LEU A 173 9.72 -2.01 -9.17
CA LEU A 173 10.61 -2.68 -8.23
C LEU A 173 11.38 -3.82 -8.90
N VAL A 174 10.71 -4.62 -9.73
CA VAL A 174 11.35 -5.71 -10.48
C VAL A 174 12.41 -5.17 -11.44
N ASP A 175 12.17 -4.01 -12.08
CA ASP A 175 13.14 -3.34 -12.94
C ASP A 175 14.44 -2.93 -12.20
N LEU A 176 14.38 -2.75 -10.87
CA LEU A 176 15.56 -2.44 -10.04
C LEU A 176 16.30 -3.68 -9.54
N TYR A 177 15.77 -4.88 -9.77
CA TYR A 177 16.43 -6.11 -9.38
C TYR A 177 17.78 -6.24 -10.10
N LYS A 178 18.82 -6.62 -9.35
CA LYS A 178 20.19 -6.77 -9.86
C LYS A 178 20.62 -8.24 -9.85
N PRO A 179 20.50 -8.98 -10.97
CA PRO A 179 20.83 -10.40 -11.02
C PRO A 179 22.28 -10.72 -10.65
N CYS A 180 23.21 -9.79 -10.88
CA CYS A 180 24.63 -9.95 -10.55
C CYS A 180 24.86 -10.16 -9.05
N ASP A 181 24.00 -9.61 -8.20
CA ASP A 181 24.18 -9.61 -6.74
C ASP A 181 23.67 -10.91 -6.09
N VAL A 182 23.07 -11.82 -6.87
CA VAL A 182 22.68 -13.17 -6.37
C VAL A 182 23.89 -13.94 -5.86
N LYS A 183 25.01 -13.86 -6.57
CA LYS A 183 26.26 -14.54 -6.17
C LYS A 183 26.83 -13.99 -4.86
N SER A 184 26.54 -12.72 -4.56
CA SER A 184 26.98 -12.07 -3.32
C SER A 184 26.10 -12.40 -2.12
N GLY A 185 24.96 -13.07 -2.33
CA GLY A 185 23.98 -13.37 -1.28
C GLY A 185 23.10 -12.18 -0.89
N LEU A 186 23.28 -11.00 -1.52
CA LEU A 186 22.46 -9.81 -1.25
C LEU A 186 21.09 -9.87 -1.92
N ASN A 187 20.98 -10.60 -3.03
CA ASN A 187 19.74 -10.77 -3.78
C ASN A 187 19.30 -12.24 -3.82
N LEU A 188 17.99 -12.46 -3.83
CA LEU A 188 17.35 -13.76 -3.96
C LEU A 188 16.36 -13.71 -5.12
N PHE A 189 16.34 -14.75 -5.95
CA PHE A 189 15.33 -14.95 -6.98
C PHE A 189 14.95 -16.42 -7.04
N TYR A 190 13.65 -16.68 -7.03
CA TYR A 190 13.06 -17.99 -7.27
C TYR A 190 11.76 -17.82 -8.05
N SER A 191 11.44 -18.81 -8.87
CA SER A 191 10.18 -18.89 -9.61
C SER A 191 9.68 -20.32 -9.50
N LEU A 192 8.48 -20.50 -8.97
CA LEU A 192 7.83 -21.80 -8.77
C LEU A 192 6.46 -21.76 -9.44
N SER A 193 6.08 -22.83 -10.12
CA SER A 193 4.79 -22.96 -10.81
C SER A 193 4.31 -24.40 -10.75
N GLU A 194 3.08 -24.61 -10.29
CA GLU A 194 2.44 -25.94 -10.24
C GLU A 194 0.91 -25.78 -10.22
N GLY A 195 0.18 -26.82 -10.64
CA GLY A 195 -1.26 -26.91 -10.47
C GLY A 195 -1.64 -27.15 -9.00
N MET A 196 -2.33 -26.19 -8.38
CA MET A 196 -2.70 -26.25 -6.97
C MET A 196 -4.22 -26.24 -6.77
N SER A 197 -4.69 -26.98 -5.76
CA SER A 197 -6.06 -26.86 -5.26
C SER A 197 -6.23 -25.56 -4.46
N GLU A 198 -7.48 -25.09 -4.28
CA GLU A 198 -7.76 -23.93 -3.42
C GLU A 198 -7.23 -24.08 -1.99
N GLU A 199 -7.34 -25.28 -1.41
CA GLU A 199 -6.80 -25.58 -0.09
C GLU A 199 -5.26 -25.47 -0.08
N GLY A 200 -4.61 -25.97 -1.13
CA GLY A 200 -3.17 -25.86 -1.30
C GLY A 200 -2.70 -24.40 -1.43
N ILE A 201 -3.42 -23.59 -2.21
CA ILE A 201 -3.15 -22.15 -2.35
C ILE A 201 -3.26 -21.45 -0.98
N LYS A 202 -4.31 -21.74 -0.21
CA LYS A 202 -4.49 -21.16 1.15
C LYS A 202 -3.32 -21.52 2.07
N LYS A 203 -2.86 -22.78 2.05
CA LYS A 203 -1.71 -23.23 2.85
C LYS A 203 -0.42 -22.52 2.45
N ILE A 204 -0.17 -22.34 1.16
CA ILE A 204 1.01 -21.58 0.68
C ILE A 204 0.97 -20.15 1.21
N LYS A 205 -0.19 -19.49 1.13
CA LYS A 205 -0.35 -18.11 1.63
C LYS A 205 -0.12 -17.98 3.13
N GLU A 206 -0.54 -18.96 3.91
CA GLU A 206 -0.26 -18.98 5.36
C GLU A 206 1.24 -19.04 5.65
N ILE A 207 1.98 -19.88 4.89
CA ILE A 207 3.44 -19.97 4.99
C ILE A 207 4.09 -18.64 4.60
N GLU A 208 3.65 -18.03 3.50
CA GLU A 208 4.17 -16.74 3.04
C GLU A 208 3.92 -15.62 4.06
N LYS A 209 2.72 -15.57 4.65
CA LYS A 209 2.40 -14.61 5.71
C LYS A 209 3.30 -14.76 6.93
N ASP A 210 3.55 -15.99 7.37
CA ASP A 210 4.48 -16.27 8.48
C ASP A 210 5.92 -15.88 8.12
N ALA A 211 6.36 -16.15 6.90
CA ALA A 211 7.67 -15.74 6.41
C ALA A 211 7.82 -14.21 6.37
N VAL A 212 6.83 -13.49 5.85
CA VAL A 212 6.82 -12.02 5.82
C VAL A 212 6.92 -11.44 7.23
N LYS A 213 6.21 -12.00 8.20
CA LYS A 213 6.29 -11.57 9.60
C LYS A 213 7.71 -11.71 10.16
N LYS A 214 8.34 -12.86 9.93
CA LYS A 214 9.74 -13.10 10.35
C LYS A 214 10.72 -12.13 9.67
N ILE A 215 10.52 -11.84 8.39
CA ILE A 215 11.33 -10.86 7.65
C ILE A 215 11.12 -9.45 8.24
N TYR A 216 9.87 -9.07 8.54
CA TYR A 216 9.55 -7.79 9.15
C TYR A 216 10.24 -7.60 10.51
N ASP A 217 10.28 -8.64 11.34
CA ASP A 217 10.98 -8.61 12.63
C ASP A 217 12.50 -8.39 12.45
N VAL A 218 13.10 -9.07 11.46
CA VAL A 218 14.51 -8.86 11.10
C VAL A 218 14.76 -7.42 10.63
N MET A 219 13.93 -6.90 9.72
CA MET A 219 14.03 -5.51 9.23
C MET A 219 13.91 -4.46 10.33
N ASN A 220 13.22 -4.79 11.43
CA ASN A 220 13.05 -3.88 12.55
C ASN A 220 14.11 -4.01 13.65
N THR A 221 14.99 -5.01 13.58
CA THR A 221 16.06 -5.24 14.55
C THR A 221 17.15 -4.16 14.45
N GLU A 222 17.40 -3.42 15.54
CA GLU A 222 18.36 -2.29 15.57
C GLU A 222 19.78 -2.66 15.19
N SER A 223 20.28 -3.80 15.67
CA SER A 223 21.64 -4.27 15.37
C SER A 223 21.86 -4.70 13.92
N LEU A 224 20.79 -4.84 13.13
CA LEU A 224 20.83 -5.27 11.73
C LEU A 224 20.56 -4.12 10.74
N GLN A 225 20.42 -2.89 11.25
CA GLN A 225 20.20 -1.72 10.40
C GLN A 225 21.50 -1.29 9.69
N GLY A 226 21.36 -0.84 8.45
CA GLY A 226 22.47 -0.37 7.62
C GLY A 226 22.01 0.55 6.49
N ASP A 227 22.96 1.05 5.71
CA ASP A 227 22.70 2.06 4.67
C ASP A 227 22.19 1.47 3.35
N LEU A 228 22.17 0.15 3.20
CA LEU A 228 21.70 -0.51 1.98
C LEU A 228 20.17 -0.47 1.89
N PRO A 229 19.57 0.19 0.88
CA PRO A 229 18.13 0.15 0.69
C PRO A 229 17.74 -1.25 0.22
N TYR A 230 17.14 -2.01 1.11
CA TYR A 230 16.65 -3.36 0.84
C TYR A 230 15.14 -3.36 0.59
N PHE A 231 14.70 -4.13 -0.39
CA PHE A 231 13.29 -4.42 -0.59
C PHE A 231 13.09 -5.91 -0.84
N ALA A 232 11.94 -6.42 -0.40
CA ALA A 232 11.46 -7.75 -0.74
C ALA A 232 10.05 -7.61 -1.32
N LEU A 233 9.78 -8.36 -2.38
CA LEU A 233 8.48 -8.46 -3.01
C LEU A 233 8.17 -9.95 -3.16
N ILE A 234 7.00 -10.37 -2.65
CA ILE A 234 6.46 -11.72 -2.82
C ILE A 234 5.15 -11.55 -3.56
N VAL A 235 5.00 -12.24 -4.68
CA VAL A 235 3.79 -12.24 -5.50
C VAL A 235 3.44 -13.69 -5.79
N SER A 236 2.20 -14.06 -5.46
CA SER A 236 1.66 -15.40 -5.67
C SER A 236 0.28 -15.25 -6.28
N ASP A 237 0.09 -15.85 -7.46
CA ASP A 237 -1.14 -15.69 -8.24
C ASP A 237 -1.51 -16.98 -8.97
N VAL A 238 -2.79 -17.10 -9.35
CA VAL A 238 -3.31 -18.21 -10.16
C VAL A 238 -3.19 -17.85 -11.63
N MET A 239 -2.41 -18.62 -12.38
CA MET A 239 -2.28 -18.44 -13.82
C MET A 239 -3.56 -18.91 -14.53
N GLY A 240 -4.30 -17.99 -15.16
CA GLY A 240 -5.50 -18.32 -15.93
C GLY A 240 -6.41 -17.11 -16.15
N PRO A 241 -7.50 -17.27 -16.93
CA PRO A 241 -8.49 -16.22 -17.06
C PRO A 241 -9.09 -15.93 -15.69
N THR A 242 -8.93 -14.71 -15.21
CA THR A 242 -9.74 -14.19 -14.10
C THR A 242 -11.21 -14.35 -14.49
N PRO A 243 -12.06 -14.99 -13.67
CA PRO A 243 -13.49 -15.05 -13.97
C PRO A 243 -13.98 -13.64 -14.29
N LEU A 244 -14.61 -13.43 -15.44
CA LEU A 244 -15.03 -12.11 -15.96
C LEU A 244 -15.90 -11.28 -14.98
N ASN A 245 -16.43 -11.92 -13.93
CA ASN A 245 -17.18 -11.27 -12.86
C ASN A 245 -16.32 -10.65 -11.74
N GLU A 246 -14.99 -10.89 -11.71
CA GLU A 246 -14.09 -10.43 -10.64
C GLU A 246 -13.03 -9.41 -11.08
N ALA A 247 -12.92 -9.15 -12.40
CA ALA A 247 -11.90 -8.27 -12.99
C ALA A 247 -11.95 -6.79 -12.52
N ASN A 248 -12.92 -6.42 -11.68
CA ASN A 248 -13.02 -5.08 -11.08
C ASN A 248 -13.35 -5.11 -9.57
N THR A 249 -13.31 -6.26 -8.90
CA THR A 249 -13.80 -6.40 -7.52
C THR A 249 -12.81 -7.05 -6.55
N GLY A 250 -11.71 -7.64 -7.02
CA GLY A 250 -10.72 -8.32 -6.18
C GLY A 250 -9.39 -7.59 -6.06
N VAL A 251 -8.97 -7.34 -4.83
CA VAL A 251 -7.59 -7.05 -4.42
C VAL A 251 -6.69 -8.23 -4.80
N LEU A 252 -5.50 -7.97 -5.39
CA LEU A 252 -4.48 -8.99 -5.62
C LEU A 252 -4.28 -9.80 -4.33
N GLN A 253 -4.41 -11.10 -4.50
CA GLN A 253 -4.64 -12.09 -3.46
C GLN A 253 -3.38 -12.41 -2.67
#